data_AF-A0A9P4NQM5-F1
#
_entry.id   AF-A0A9P4NQM5-F1
#
_cell.length_a   1.000
_cell.length_b   1.000
_cell.length_c   1.000
_cell.angle_alpha   90.00
_cell.angle_beta   90.00
_cell.angle_gamma   90.00
#
_symmetry.space_group_name_H-M   'P 1'
#
loop_
_entity.id
_entity.type
_entity.pdbx_description
1 polymer ?
#
loop_
_entity_poly.entity_id
_entity_poly.type
_entity_poly.pdbx_seq_one_letter_code
_entity_poly.pdbx_strand_id
1 'polypeptide(L)'
;MAVPTAAPSPTPNPDANDALPQLTPETFDFMPPLHEILSRLLLPSGGLQAPLAVEASGTNGEISSDGTGHLDIQELGAAANVVKVKIQKARQEVKGLPDVDRSIEEQRDEIEELEDRIEAMKNMLKQLGG
;
A
#
# COMPACT_ATOMS: atom_id res chain seq x y z
N MET A 1 8.11 -5.89 51.54
CA MET A 1 8.23 -6.81 50.39
C MET A 1 7.18 -6.38 49.38
N ALA A 2 7.59 -5.73 48.29
CA ALA A 2 6.68 -5.30 47.23
C ALA A 2 6.62 -6.40 46.16
N VAL A 3 5.42 -6.88 45.88
CA VAL A 3 5.11 -7.79 44.77
C VAL A 3 5.05 -6.99 43.46
N PRO A 4 5.75 -7.38 42.39
CA PRO A 4 5.58 -6.75 41.10
C PRO A 4 4.26 -7.22 40.45
N THR A 5 3.43 -6.25 40.09
CA THR A 5 2.23 -6.40 39.27
C THR A 5 2.62 -6.93 37.88
N ALA A 6 2.10 -8.09 37.50
CA ALA A 6 2.15 -8.59 36.13
C ALA A 6 1.16 -7.78 35.27
N ALA A 7 1.67 -7.20 34.18
CA ALA A 7 0.84 -6.54 33.17
C ALA A 7 0.01 -7.59 32.39
N PRO A 8 -1.25 -7.30 32.03
CA PRO A 8 -2.03 -8.20 31.20
C PRO A 8 -1.46 -8.23 29.78
N SER A 9 -1.12 -9.42 29.30
CA SER A 9 -0.80 -9.70 27.91
C SER A 9 -2.00 -9.41 27.00
N PRO A 10 -1.81 -8.80 25.82
CA PRO A 10 -2.90 -8.59 24.87
C PRO A 10 -3.31 -9.95 24.31
N THR A 11 -4.54 -10.37 24.60
CA THR A 11 -5.15 -11.55 23.98
C THR A 11 -5.29 -11.34 22.48
N PRO A 12 -4.88 -12.29 21.62
CA PRO A 12 -5.16 -12.23 20.20
C PRO A 12 -6.67 -12.42 20.00
N ASN A 13 -7.33 -11.44 19.40
CA ASN A 13 -8.74 -11.50 19.02
C ASN A 13 -8.89 -12.46 17.84
N PRO A 14 -9.56 -13.62 17.97
CA PRO A 14 -9.76 -14.55 16.86
C PRO A 14 -10.90 -14.16 15.90
N ASP A 15 -11.56 -13.01 16.13
CA ASP A 15 -12.79 -12.59 15.43
C ASP A 15 -12.64 -11.33 14.55
N ALA A 16 -11.42 -10.89 14.24
CA ALA A 16 -11.23 -9.85 13.22
C ALA A 16 -11.41 -10.48 11.82
N ASN A 17 -12.66 -10.57 11.37
CA ASN A 17 -13.00 -10.73 9.97
C ASN A 17 -12.63 -9.41 9.22
N ASP A 18 -11.33 -9.09 9.21
CA ASP A 18 -10.74 -7.96 8.52
C ASP A 18 -10.31 -8.46 7.14
N ALA A 19 -11.04 -8.07 6.09
CA ALA A 19 -10.57 -8.27 4.74
C ALA A 19 -9.21 -7.57 4.61
N LEU A 20 -8.14 -8.36 4.44
CA LEU A 20 -6.79 -7.84 4.22
C LEU A 20 -6.85 -6.77 3.13
N PRO A 21 -6.31 -5.56 3.34
CA PRO A 21 -6.24 -4.58 2.28
C PRO A 21 -5.44 -5.20 1.12
N GLN A 22 -6.09 -5.35 -0.04
CA GLN A 22 -5.46 -5.90 -1.22
C GLN A 22 -4.50 -4.86 -1.80
N LEU A 23 -3.24 -4.93 -1.36
CA LEU A 23 -2.13 -4.21 -1.96
C LEU A 23 -1.90 -4.78 -3.36
N THR A 24 -2.44 -4.12 -4.37
CA THR A 24 -2.11 -4.43 -5.76
C THR A 24 -0.87 -3.62 -6.19
N PRO A 25 -0.05 -4.11 -7.12
CA PRO A 25 1.10 -3.34 -7.64
C PRO A 25 0.69 -1.94 -8.14
N GLU A 26 -0.52 -1.84 -8.69
CA GLU A 26 -1.16 -0.60 -9.16
C GLU A 26 -1.31 0.47 -8.07
N THR A 27 -1.48 0.08 -6.80
CA THR A 27 -1.55 1.03 -5.67
C THR A 27 -0.27 1.87 -5.57
N PHE A 28 0.87 1.31 -5.96
CA PHE A 28 2.17 1.98 -5.89
C PHE A 28 2.62 2.57 -7.24
N ASP A 29 1.81 2.43 -8.29
CA ASP A 29 2.13 2.94 -9.61
C ASP A 29 1.73 4.43 -9.79
N PHE A 30 2.37 5.27 -8.97
CA PHE A 30 2.27 6.73 -9.05
C PHE A 30 3.57 7.39 -9.56
N MET A 31 4.63 6.61 -9.76
CA MET A 31 5.92 7.10 -10.25
C MET A 31 5.88 7.57 -11.71
N PRO A 32 5.33 6.80 -12.67
CA PRO A 32 5.19 7.26 -14.05
C PRO A 32 4.42 8.60 -14.19
N PRO A 33 3.22 8.79 -13.58
CA PRO A 33 2.50 10.05 -13.71
C PRO A 33 3.20 11.23 -13.00
N LEU A 34 3.92 10.98 -11.90
CA LEU A 34 4.75 12.01 -11.26
C LEU A 34 5.88 12.45 -12.20
N HIS A 35 6.58 11.50 -12.81
CA HIS A 35 7.67 11.78 -13.74
C HIS A 35 7.19 12.57 -14.97
N GLU A 36 6.01 12.24 -15.50
CA GLU A 36 5.39 12.97 -16.60
C GLU A 36 5.13 14.44 -16.24
N ILE A 37 4.52 14.68 -15.08
CA ILE A 37 4.23 16.04 -14.60
C ILE A 37 5.53 16.84 -14.44
N LEU A 38 6.55 16.24 -13.82
CA LEU A 38 7.85 16.89 -13.67
C LEU A 38 8.52 17.18 -15.01
N SER A 39 8.50 16.23 -15.94
CA SER A 39 9.09 16.40 -17.27
C SER A 39 8.45 17.56 -18.02
N ARG A 40 7.12 17.70 -17.93
CA ARG A 40 6.38 18.79 -18.57
C ARG A 40 6.57 20.14 -17.88
N LEU A 41 6.80 20.16 -16.57
CA LEU A 41 7.13 21.37 -15.82
C LEU A 41 8.56 21.86 -16.11
N LEU A 42 9.48 20.95 -16.40
CA LEU A 42 10.88 21.26 -16.73
C LEU A 42 11.08 21.72 -18.18
N LEU A 43 10.09 21.51 -19.07
CA LEU A 43 10.15 22.01 -20.44
C LEU A 43 9.97 23.54 -20.43
N PRO A 44 10.91 24.32 -21.00
CA PRO A 44 10.75 25.76 -21.10
C PRO A 44 9.49 26.09 -21.90
N SER A 45 8.65 26.99 -21.37
CA SER A 45 7.32 27.37 -21.92
C SER A 45 7.33 27.96 -23.35
N GLY A 46 8.42 27.88 -24.10
CA GLY A 46 8.56 28.41 -25.45
C GLY A 46 9.42 27.51 -26.32
N GLY A 47 8.80 26.60 -27.07
CA GLY A 47 9.50 25.73 -28.00
C GLY A 47 8.58 24.93 -28.91
N LEU A 48 7.94 25.62 -29.85
CA LEU A 48 7.43 25.15 -31.16
C LEU A 48 6.50 23.91 -31.20
N GLN A 49 5.22 24.17 -31.52
CA GLN A 49 4.28 23.21 -32.08
C GLN A 49 4.84 22.49 -33.32
N ALA A 50 4.67 21.18 -33.38
CA ALA A 50 4.52 20.44 -34.63
C ALA A 50 3.52 19.29 -34.41
N PRO A 51 2.44 19.17 -35.20
CA PRO A 51 1.49 18.09 -35.06
C PRO A 51 1.97 16.88 -35.88
N LEU A 52 2.13 15.72 -35.24
CA LEU A 52 2.08 14.45 -35.95
C LEU A 52 1.08 13.54 -35.25
N ALA A 53 -0.04 13.33 -35.93
CA ALA A 53 -1.06 12.35 -35.58
C ALA A 53 -0.45 10.95 -35.60
N VAL A 54 -0.64 10.20 -34.51
CA VAL A 54 -0.58 8.74 -34.53
C VAL A 54 -1.79 8.21 -33.75
N GLU A 55 -2.59 7.42 -34.46
CA GLU A 55 -3.76 6.75 -33.95
C GLU A 55 -3.34 5.58 -33.07
N ALA A 56 -3.90 5.47 -31.86
CA ALA A 56 -3.98 4.20 -31.14
C ALA A 56 -5.19 4.21 -30.20
N SER A 57 -6.08 3.24 -30.41
CA SER A 57 -7.29 2.93 -29.65
C SER A 57 -6.94 2.08 -28.42
N GLY A 58 -7.52 2.38 -27.25
CA GLY A 58 -7.55 1.42 -26.13
C GLY A 58 -7.67 1.97 -24.69
N THR A 59 -8.91 2.09 -24.21
CA THR A 59 -9.41 1.79 -22.84
C THR A 59 -8.87 2.53 -21.58
N ASN A 60 -9.84 3.19 -20.92
CA ASN A 60 -10.01 3.46 -19.48
C ASN A 60 -9.00 4.36 -18.72
N GLY A 61 -9.43 5.60 -18.51
CA GLY A 61 -9.03 6.43 -17.36
C GLY A 61 -7.72 7.20 -17.52
N GLU A 62 -7.14 7.19 -18.72
CA GLU A 62 -5.91 7.90 -19.01
C GLU A 62 -6.21 9.38 -19.25
N ILE A 63 -5.56 10.26 -18.48
CA ILE A 63 -5.48 11.67 -18.83
C ILE A 63 -4.60 11.72 -20.07
N SER A 64 -5.20 11.48 -21.24
CA SER A 64 -4.56 11.70 -22.53
C SER A 64 -4.45 13.22 -22.73
N SER A 65 -3.52 13.86 -22.02
CA SER A 65 -2.95 15.09 -22.53
C SER A 65 -1.87 14.67 -23.51
N ASP A 66 -2.20 14.81 -24.80
CA ASP A 66 -1.26 14.85 -25.91
C ASP A 66 0.11 15.39 -25.44
N GLY A 67 1.12 14.52 -25.43
CA GLY A 67 2.39 14.64 -24.70
C GLY A 67 3.35 15.71 -25.22
N THR A 68 2.84 16.80 -25.78
CA THR A 68 3.62 17.84 -26.45
C THR A 68 3.36 19.24 -25.90
N GLY A 69 2.42 19.40 -24.97
CA GLY A 69 2.04 20.70 -24.40
C GLY A 69 2.59 20.98 -22.99
N HIS A 70 3.13 22.19 -22.79
CA HIS A 70 3.41 22.77 -21.47
C HIS A 70 2.17 22.67 -20.56
N LEU A 71 2.33 22.21 -19.32
CA LEU A 71 1.24 22.17 -18.34
C LEU A 71 0.80 23.59 -17.98
N ASP A 72 -0.45 23.95 -18.24
CA ASP A 72 -0.99 25.19 -17.68
C ASP A 72 -1.13 25.08 -16.15
N ILE A 73 -1.11 26.20 -15.42
CA ILE A 73 -1.14 26.22 -13.95
C ILE A 73 -2.37 25.48 -13.38
N GLN A 74 -3.49 25.53 -14.11
CA GLN A 74 -4.73 24.86 -13.72
C GLN A 74 -4.66 23.35 -13.94
N GLU A 75 -4.05 22.92 -15.04
CA GLU A 75 -3.82 21.50 -15.36
C GLU A 75 -2.83 20.87 -14.37
N LEU A 76 -1.80 21.62 -13.96
CA LEU A 76 -0.85 21.19 -12.94
C LEU A 76 -1.55 20.87 -11.61
N GLY A 77 -2.49 21.72 -11.18
CA GLY A 77 -3.27 21.49 -9.96
C GLY A 77 -4.09 20.20 -10.03
N ALA A 78 -4.76 19.96 -11.16
CA ALA A 78 -5.54 18.75 -11.37
C ALA A 78 -4.66 17.49 -11.44
N ALA A 79 -3.59 17.52 -12.23
CA ALA A 79 -2.66 16.40 -12.39
C ALA A 79 -1.94 16.04 -11.08
N ALA A 80 -1.47 17.05 -10.34
CA ALA A 80 -0.86 16.85 -9.03
C ALA A 80 -1.85 16.26 -8.01
N ASN A 81 -3.13 16.63 -8.08
CA ASN A 81 -4.16 16.09 -7.18
C ASN A 81 -4.39 14.58 -7.42
N VAL A 82 -4.33 14.11 -8.66
CA VAL A 82 -4.45 12.67 -8.96
C VAL A 82 -3.31 11.87 -8.32
N VAL A 83 -2.06 12.34 -8.47
CA VAL A 83 -0.89 11.72 -7.84
C VAL A 83 -1.02 11.76 -6.32
N LYS A 84 -1.44 12.90 -5.76
CA LYS A 84 -1.68 13.06 -4.32
C LYS A 84 -2.71 12.05 -3.80
N VAL A 85 -3.82 11.86 -4.50
CA VAL A 85 -4.86 10.89 -4.11
C VAL A 85 -4.31 9.46 -4.17
N LYS A 86 -3.58 9.09 -5.23
CA LYS A 86 -2.92 7.77 -5.32
C LYS A 86 -1.99 7.50 -4.14
N ILE A 87 -1.13 8.46 -3.80
CA ILE A 87 -0.20 8.34 -2.66
C ILE A 87 -0.96 8.21 -1.32
N GLN A 88 -2.02 8.99 -1.12
CA GLN A 88 -2.82 8.90 0.12
C GLN A 88 -3.50 7.55 0.25
N LYS A 89 -4.06 7.04 -0.85
CA LYS A 89 -4.65 5.70 -0.90
C LYS A 89 -3.63 4.62 -0.55
N ALA A 90 -2.44 4.67 -1.17
CA ALA A 90 -1.35 3.73 -0.87
C ALA A 90 -0.95 3.76 0.60
N ARG A 91 -0.81 4.94 1.19
CA ARG A 91 -0.50 5.09 2.62
C ARG A 91 -1.61 4.53 3.51
N GLN A 92 -2.87 4.71 3.13
CA GLN A 92 -4.01 4.21 3.89
C GLN A 92 -4.06 2.67 3.84
N GLU A 93 -3.82 2.07 2.67
CA GLU A 93 -3.78 0.61 2.52
C GLU A 93 -2.61 0.00 3.31
N VAL A 94 -1.42 0.63 3.28
CA VAL A 94 -0.28 0.18 4.09
C VAL A 94 -0.57 0.26 5.58
N LYS A 95 -1.20 1.33 6.06
CA LYS A 95 -1.59 1.48 7.48
C LYS A 95 -2.72 0.53 7.90
N GLY A 96 -3.52 0.05 6.96
CA GLY A 96 -4.58 -0.91 7.22
C GLY A 96 -4.09 -2.35 7.31
N LEU A 97 -2.80 -2.61 7.07
CA LEU A 97 -2.23 -3.95 7.18
C LEU A 97 -2.20 -4.40 8.65
N PRO A 98 -2.59 -5.65 8.94
CA PRO A 98 -2.46 -6.20 10.28
C PRO A 98 -0.98 -6.26 10.67
N ASP A 99 -0.71 -6.02 11.95
CA ASP A 99 0.62 -6.11 12.56
C ASP A 99 1.71 -5.25 11.87
N VAL A 100 1.33 -4.23 11.08
CA VAL A 100 2.28 -3.33 10.39
C VAL A 100 3.10 -2.48 11.37
N ASP A 101 2.58 -2.27 12.58
CA ASP A 101 3.26 -1.53 13.65
C ASP A 101 4.21 -2.43 14.48
N ARG A 102 4.25 -3.74 14.19
CA ARG A 102 5.08 -4.72 14.91
C ARG A 102 6.32 -5.08 14.11
N SER A 103 7.38 -5.44 14.82
CA SER A 103 8.62 -5.93 14.20
C SER A 103 8.48 -7.39 13.73
N ILE A 104 9.33 -7.78 12.78
CA ILE A 104 9.38 -9.16 12.29
C ILE A 104 9.86 -10.11 13.39
N GLU A 105 10.77 -9.64 14.25
CA GLU A 105 11.29 -10.40 15.39
C GLU A 105 10.17 -10.75 16.37
N GLU A 106 9.36 -9.78 16.79
CA GLU A 106 8.22 -10.03 17.68
C GLU A 106 7.19 -11.00 17.08
N GLN A 107 6.97 -10.92 15.77
CA GLN A 107 6.06 -11.83 15.08
C GLN A 107 6.63 -13.26 15.02
N ARG A 108 7.96 -13.40 14.83
CA ARG A 108 8.63 -14.71 14.82
C ARG A 108 8.59 -15.38 16.19
N ASP A 109 8.88 -14.63 17.24
CA ASP A 109 8.83 -15.15 18.62
C ASP A 109 7.40 -15.63 18.96
N GLU A 110 6.38 -14.88 18.55
CA GLU A 110 4.98 -15.30 18.73
C GLU A 110 4.64 -16.56 17.92
N ILE A 111 5.11 -16.67 16.68
CA ILE A 111 4.89 -17.87 15.86
C ILE A 111 5.50 -19.10 16.55
N GLU A 112 6.71 -19.00 17.10
CA GLU A 112 7.35 -20.09 17.83
C GLU A 112 6.52 -20.53 19.04
N GLU A 113 6.05 -19.57 19.87
CA GLU A 113 5.17 -19.87 21.01
C GLU A 113 3.86 -20.54 20.57
N LEU A 114 3.25 -20.04 19.48
CA LEU A 114 2.02 -20.60 18.93
C LEU A 114 2.22 -22.02 18.40
N GLU A 115 3.34 -22.28 17.72
CA GLU A 115 3.70 -23.60 17.20
C GLU A 115 3.91 -24.62 18.34
N ASP A 116 4.64 -24.25 19.39
CA ASP A 116 4.83 -25.06 20.60
C ASP A 116 3.49 -25.40 21.26
N ARG A 117 2.60 -24.41 21.37
CA ARG A 117 1.25 -24.61 21.93
C ARG A 117 0.42 -25.57 21.08
N ILE A 118 0.50 -25.44 19.76
CA ILE A 118 -0.17 -26.34 18.81
C ILE A 118 0.37 -27.76 18.96
N GLU A 119 1.68 -27.94 19.11
CA GLU A 119 2.28 -29.26 19.33
C GLU A 119 1.77 -29.90 20.63
N ALA A 120 1.75 -29.13 21.72
CA ALA A 120 1.21 -29.61 22.99
C ALA A 120 -0.27 -30.04 22.87
N MET A 121 -1.10 -29.24 22.20
CA MET A 121 -2.51 -29.57 21.95
C MET A 121 -2.67 -30.81 21.08
N LYS A 122 -1.86 -30.96 20.01
CA LYS A 122 -1.85 -32.16 19.17
C LYS A 122 -1.50 -33.41 19.96
N ASN A 123 -0.50 -33.32 20.86
CA ASN A 123 -0.10 -34.43 21.72
C ASN A 123 -1.19 -34.82 22.72
N MET A 124 -1.90 -33.85 23.30
CA MET A 124 -3.04 -34.12 24.18
C MET A 124 -4.19 -34.79 23.43
N LEU A 125 -4.54 -34.32 22.23
CA LEU A 125 -5.58 -34.94 21.40
C LEU A 125 -5.22 -36.37 21.01
N LYS A 126 -3.94 -36.63 20.70
CA LYS A 126 -3.45 -37.99 20.43
C LYS A 126 -3.59 -38.93 21.63
N GLN A 127 -3.43 -38.42 22.85
CA GLN A 127 -3.63 -39.20 24.07
C GLN A 127 -5.10 -39.46 24.40
N LEU A 128 -6.02 -38.59 23.96
CA LEU A 128 -7.46 -38.74 24.20
C LEU A 128 -8.18 -39.55 23.12
N GLY A 129 -7.68 -39.51 21.88
CA GLY A 129 -8.26 -40.22 20.72
C GLY A 129 -7.56 -41.52 20.33
N GLY A 130 -6.53 -41.94 21.07
CA GLY A 130 -5.78 -43.18 20.90
C GLY A 130 -6.14 -44.25 21.90
#